data_AF-A0A1V3X6T4-F1
#
_entry.id   AF-A0A1V3X6T4-F1
#
_cell.length_a   1.000
_cell.length_b   1.000
_cell.length_c   1.000
_cell.angle_alpha   90.00
_cell.angle_beta   90.00
_cell.angle_gamma   90.00
#
_symmetry.space_group_name_H-M   'P 1'
#
loop_
_entity.id
_entity.type
_entity.pdbx_description
1 polymer ?
#
loop_
_entity_poly.entity_id
_entity_poly.type
_entity_poly.pdbx_seq_one_letter_code
_entity_poly.pdbx_strand_id
1 'polypeptide(L)'
;MVYGALPPEINSGRMYAGPGAGSMLAAAGAWDGLAVELNSMAIAVESVVIGLISGPWLGASVTMMAAATTPYVTWLKATAAQAELAAGQAKAAAAAYECAHAMTVHPALVAANRAQLAVLIAANLLGQNSPAIAATEAQYGEMWAQDAAAMYGYVAASSAATSLTPFTPPPPTANPAGWSARPRQLTKPPATRRPATSPRCCPS
;
A
#
# COMPACT_ATOMS: atom_id res chain seq x y z
N MET A 1 9.04 -23.06 -1.05
CA MET A 1 10.41 -23.41 -1.52
C MET A 1 11.21 -23.89 -0.32
N VAL A 2 12.11 -24.86 -0.48
CA VAL A 2 12.93 -25.42 0.62
C VAL A 2 14.37 -24.94 0.45
N TYR A 3 14.78 -23.92 1.20
CA TYR A 3 16.11 -23.30 1.06
C TYR A 3 17.23 -24.16 1.66
N GLY A 4 16.90 -25.01 2.64
CA GLY A 4 17.85 -25.97 3.20
C GLY A 4 18.32 -27.04 2.21
N ALA A 5 17.62 -27.24 1.09
CA ALA A 5 18.04 -28.16 0.04
C ALA A 5 19.00 -27.51 -0.98
N LEU A 6 19.18 -26.19 -0.93
CA LEU A 6 20.06 -25.46 -1.83
C LEU A 6 21.41 -25.22 -1.16
N PRO A 7 22.54 -25.49 -1.84
CA PRO A 7 23.86 -25.27 -1.27
C PRO A 7 24.18 -23.76 -1.15
N PRO A 8 25.18 -23.38 -0.31
CA PRO A 8 25.58 -21.99 -0.11
C PRO A 8 25.87 -21.23 -1.40
N GLU A 9 26.49 -21.85 -2.40
CA GLU A 9 26.80 -21.22 -3.69
C GLU A 9 25.56 -20.65 -4.37
N ILE A 10 24.40 -21.28 -4.18
CA ILE A 10 23.13 -20.86 -4.77
C ILE A 10 22.44 -19.81 -3.90
N ASN A 11 22.33 -20.04 -2.59
CA ASN A 11 21.66 -19.09 -1.69
C ASN A 11 22.46 -17.78 -1.60
N SER A 12 23.75 -17.85 -1.29
CA SER A 12 24.68 -16.71 -1.32
C SER A 12 24.71 -16.05 -2.69
N GLY A 13 24.90 -16.82 -3.76
CA GLY A 13 25.01 -16.27 -5.12
C GLY A 13 23.78 -15.46 -5.53
N ARG A 14 22.57 -15.94 -5.21
CA ARG A 14 21.32 -15.24 -5.51
C ARG A 14 21.11 -14.01 -4.63
N MET A 15 21.44 -14.07 -3.34
CA MET A 15 21.28 -12.94 -2.43
C MET A 15 22.16 -11.76 -2.84
N TYR A 16 23.40 -12.02 -3.25
CA TYR A 16 24.36 -10.99 -3.68
C TYR A 16 24.19 -10.56 -5.15
N ALA A 17 23.36 -11.27 -5.93
CA ALA A 17 23.05 -10.92 -7.31
C ALA A 17 21.74 -10.11 -7.36
N GLY A 18 21.84 -8.79 -7.24
CA GLY A 18 20.67 -7.93 -7.36
C GLY A 18 20.96 -6.44 -7.20
N PRO A 19 19.96 -5.57 -7.47
CA PRO A 19 20.09 -4.12 -7.37
C PRO A 19 19.96 -3.59 -5.91
N GLY A 20 19.74 -4.47 -4.92
CA GLY A 20 19.50 -4.10 -3.53
C GLY A 20 18.09 -3.57 -3.26
N ALA A 21 17.88 -3.02 -2.05
CA ALA A 21 16.55 -2.57 -1.58
C ALA A 21 16.14 -1.15 -2.05
N GLY A 22 16.96 -0.48 -2.87
CA GLY A 22 16.77 0.92 -3.23
C GLY A 22 15.42 1.23 -3.88
N SER A 23 14.94 0.38 -4.80
CA SER A 23 13.64 0.56 -5.43
C SER A 23 12.47 0.42 -4.45
N MET A 24 12.61 -0.44 -3.44
CA MET A 24 11.59 -0.62 -2.40
C MET A 24 11.54 0.58 -1.45
N LEU A 25 12.69 1.16 -1.12
CA LEU A 25 12.77 2.40 -0.34
C LEU A 25 12.19 3.60 -1.12
N ALA A 26 12.44 3.67 -2.43
CA ALA A 26 11.83 4.68 -3.29
C ALA A 26 10.30 4.52 -3.33
N ALA A 27 9.80 3.28 -3.44
CA ALA A 27 8.36 3.00 -3.37
C ALA A 27 7.76 3.42 -2.02
N ALA A 28 8.47 3.18 -0.91
CA ALA A 28 8.03 3.65 0.40
C ALA A 28 7.89 5.17 0.46
N GLY A 29 8.87 5.91 -0.08
CA GLY A 29 8.80 7.37 -0.19
C GLY A 29 7.63 7.85 -1.05
N ALA A 30 7.32 7.15 -2.15
CA ALA A 30 6.16 7.47 -2.99
C ALA A 30 4.83 7.25 -2.25
N TRP A 31 4.71 6.17 -1.47
CA TRP A 31 3.53 5.92 -0.63
C TRP A 31 3.35 6.97 0.47
N ASP A 32 4.43 7.36 1.14
CA ASP A 32 4.42 8.46 2.12
C ASP A 32 3.97 9.78 1.44
N GLY A 33 4.47 10.08 0.23
CA GLY A 33 4.06 11.24 -0.55
C GLY A 33 2.57 11.23 -0.90
N LEU A 34 2.05 10.09 -1.34
CA LEU A 34 0.62 9.93 -1.65
C LEU A 34 -0.26 10.15 -0.41
N ALA A 35 0.17 9.68 0.77
CA ALA A 35 -0.56 9.93 2.01
C ALA A 35 -0.68 11.43 2.32
N VAL A 36 0.41 12.19 2.14
CA VAL A 36 0.42 13.64 2.33
C VAL A 36 -0.51 14.34 1.33
N GLU A 37 -0.48 13.94 0.06
CA GLU A 37 -1.37 14.50 -0.97
C GLU A 37 -2.84 14.23 -0.65
N LEU A 38 -3.19 12.99 -0.26
CA LEU A 38 -4.56 12.63 0.11
C LEU A 38 -5.09 13.41 1.31
N ASN A 39 -4.26 13.59 2.35
CA ASN A 39 -4.61 14.42 3.51
C ASN A 39 -4.79 15.89 3.12
N SER A 40 -3.92 16.41 2.26
CA SER A 40 -4.00 17.78 1.74
C SER A 40 -5.29 17.98 0.91
N MET A 41 -5.65 16.99 0.09
CA MET A 41 -6.91 16.99 -0.64
C MET A 41 -8.12 16.96 0.29
N ALA A 42 -8.09 16.16 1.35
CA ALA A 42 -9.18 16.12 2.33
C ALA A 42 -9.40 17.51 2.98
N ILE A 43 -8.32 18.17 3.39
CA ILE A 43 -8.36 19.53 3.95
C ILE A 43 -8.90 20.54 2.92
N ALA A 44 -8.44 20.46 1.68
CA ALA A 44 -8.90 21.35 0.60
C ALA A 44 -10.40 21.19 0.33
N VAL A 45 -10.90 19.95 0.28
CA VAL A 45 -12.33 19.66 0.12
C VAL A 45 -13.13 20.19 1.30
N GLU A 46 -12.68 19.97 2.54
CA GLU A 46 -13.32 20.51 3.74
C GLU A 46 -13.39 22.04 3.71
N SER A 47 -12.31 22.71 3.28
CA SER A 47 -12.26 24.17 3.12
C SER A 47 -13.29 24.69 2.12
N VAL A 48 -13.42 24.04 0.96
CA VAL A 48 -14.43 24.39 -0.05
C VAL A 48 -15.85 24.18 0.49
N VAL A 49 -16.09 23.08 1.20
CA VAL A 49 -17.40 22.82 1.84
C VAL A 49 -17.72 23.90 2.88
N ILE A 50 -16.76 24.29 3.72
CA ILE A 50 -16.93 25.39 4.69
C ILE A 50 -17.25 26.71 3.96
N GLY A 51 -16.50 27.06 2.92
CA GLY A 51 -16.76 28.25 2.12
C GLY A 51 -18.14 28.24 1.47
N LEU A 52 -18.62 27.08 1.03
CA LEU A 52 -19.95 26.92 0.44
C LEU A 52 -21.06 27.15 1.48
N ILE A 53 -20.96 26.54 2.68
CA ILE A 53 -21.98 26.68 3.73
C ILE A 53 -21.98 28.06 4.40
N SER A 54 -20.84 28.76 4.39
CA SER A 54 -20.70 30.13 4.90
C SER A 54 -20.98 31.21 3.83
N GLY A 55 -21.22 30.80 2.58
CA GLY A 55 -21.42 31.69 1.45
C GLY A 55 -22.83 32.27 1.35
N PRO A 56 -23.06 33.16 0.36
CA PRO A 56 -24.35 33.82 0.15
C PRO A 56 -25.44 32.87 -0.39
N TRP A 57 -25.06 31.69 -0.89
CA TRP A 57 -25.99 30.64 -1.34
C TRP A 57 -26.46 29.84 -0.12
N LEU A 58 -27.62 30.20 0.42
CA LEU A 58 -28.21 29.57 1.60
C LEU A 58 -29.40 28.69 1.20
N GLY A 59 -29.56 27.54 1.85
CA GLY A 59 -30.74 26.68 1.69
C GLY A 59 -30.45 25.18 1.79
N ALA A 60 -31.53 24.38 1.73
CA ALA A 60 -31.49 22.93 1.86
C ALA A 60 -30.61 22.22 0.81
N SER A 61 -30.41 22.83 -0.37
CA SER A 61 -29.55 22.28 -1.41
C SER A 61 -28.07 22.29 -1.02
N VAL A 62 -27.61 23.37 -0.37
CA VAL A 62 -26.21 23.51 0.06
C VAL A 62 -25.90 22.57 1.23
N THR A 63 -26.82 22.43 2.18
CA THR A 63 -26.65 21.48 3.29
C THR A 63 -26.66 20.02 2.82
N MET A 64 -27.50 19.68 1.83
CA MET A 64 -27.48 18.35 1.22
C MET A 64 -26.17 18.08 0.45
N MET A 65 -25.64 19.07 -0.28
CA MET A 65 -24.36 18.93 -0.98
C MET A 65 -23.19 18.74 0.00
N ALA A 66 -23.16 19.53 1.08
CA ALA A 66 -22.15 19.38 2.13
C ALA A 66 -22.22 17.98 2.77
N ALA A 67 -23.42 17.49 3.11
CA ALA A 67 -23.61 16.16 3.67
C ALA A 67 -23.19 15.03 2.70
N ALA A 68 -23.43 15.19 1.40
CA ALA A 68 -23.06 14.21 0.39
C ALA A 68 -21.54 14.09 0.17
N THR A 69 -20.76 15.11 0.58
CA THR A 69 -19.30 15.14 0.43
C THR A 69 -18.58 14.44 1.59
N THR A 70 -19.21 14.34 2.77
CA THR A 70 -18.62 13.73 3.98
C THR A 70 -18.05 12.33 3.76
N PRO A 71 -18.75 11.37 3.11
CA PRO A 71 -18.21 10.02 2.89
C PRO A 71 -16.92 10.02 2.07
N TYR A 72 -16.78 10.95 1.12
CA TYR A 72 -15.60 11.06 0.28
C TYR A 72 -14.39 11.61 1.05
N VAL A 73 -14.60 12.59 1.92
CA VAL A 73 -13.53 13.10 2.81
C VAL A 73 -13.07 12.03 3.79
N THR A 74 -14.00 11.26 4.37
CA THR A 74 -13.67 10.12 5.22
C THR A 74 -12.86 9.08 4.45
N TRP A 75 -13.25 8.79 3.21
CA TRP A 75 -12.50 7.88 2.35
C TRP A 75 -11.09 8.39 2.04
N LEU A 76 -10.91 9.69 1.75
CA LEU A 76 -9.59 10.29 1.52
C LEU A 76 -8.67 10.09 2.73
N LYS A 77 -9.17 10.41 3.93
CA LYS A 77 -8.42 10.25 5.19
C LYS A 77 -8.07 8.78 5.48
N ALA A 78 -9.01 7.86 5.28
CA ALA A 78 -8.76 6.43 5.44
C ALA A 78 -7.75 5.89 4.43
N THR A 79 -7.83 6.34 3.17
CA THR A 79 -6.90 5.96 2.10
C THR A 79 -5.51 6.52 2.36
N ALA A 80 -5.40 7.74 2.92
CA ALA A 80 -4.13 8.31 3.34
C ALA A 80 -3.45 7.45 4.41
N ALA A 81 -4.19 7.06 5.46
CA ALA A 81 -3.66 6.16 6.49
C ALA A 81 -3.25 4.79 5.92
N GLN A 82 -4.00 4.27 4.95
CA GLN A 82 -3.64 3.02 4.27
C GLN A 82 -2.37 3.14 3.41
N ALA A 83 -2.14 4.31 2.79
CA ALA A 83 -0.90 4.62 2.08
C ALA A 83 0.30 4.71 3.04
N GLU A 84 0.16 5.31 4.22
CA GLU A 84 1.21 5.34 5.25
C GLU A 84 1.58 3.91 5.71
N LEU A 85 0.57 3.04 5.90
CA LEU A 85 0.81 1.63 6.20
C LEU A 85 1.56 0.92 5.07
N ALA A 86 1.20 1.17 3.82
CA ALA A 86 1.90 0.61 2.66
C ALA A 86 3.37 1.07 2.60
N ALA A 87 3.66 2.32 2.95
CA ALA A 87 5.03 2.82 3.06
C ALA A 87 5.81 2.10 4.17
N GLY A 88 5.20 1.91 5.34
CA GLY A 88 5.79 1.14 6.44
C GLY A 88 6.12 -0.30 6.04
N GLN A 89 5.22 -0.93 5.30
CA GLN A 89 5.39 -2.29 4.80
C GLN A 89 6.48 -2.42 3.74
N ALA A 90 6.61 -1.44 2.84
CA ALA A 90 7.72 -1.38 1.90
C ALA A 90 9.07 -1.21 2.63
N LYS A 91 9.14 -0.36 3.68
CA LYS A 91 10.33 -0.24 4.54
C LYS A 91 10.66 -1.55 5.26
N ALA A 92 9.66 -2.25 5.76
CA ALA A 92 9.84 -3.56 6.40
C ALA A 92 10.37 -4.62 5.43
N ALA A 93 9.86 -4.64 4.18
CA ALA A 93 10.35 -5.54 3.14
C ALA A 93 11.81 -5.23 2.76
N ALA A 94 12.18 -3.96 2.65
CA ALA A 94 13.57 -3.53 2.46
C ALA A 94 14.47 -4.00 3.61
N ALA A 95 14.05 -3.79 4.86
CA ALA A 95 14.80 -4.23 6.04
C ALA A 95 14.98 -5.76 6.08
N ALA A 96 13.96 -6.52 5.70
CA ALA A 96 14.04 -7.98 5.61
C ALA A 96 15.14 -8.42 4.63
N TYR A 97 15.24 -7.77 3.46
CA TYR A 97 16.31 -8.03 2.49
C TYR A 97 17.68 -7.70 3.08
N GLU A 98 17.87 -6.52 3.66
CA GLU A 98 19.16 -6.10 4.21
C GLU A 98 19.63 -7.02 5.36
N CYS A 99 18.71 -7.44 6.24
CA CYS A 99 19.01 -8.42 7.28
C CYS A 99 19.43 -9.76 6.69
N ALA A 100 18.72 -10.25 5.67
CA ALA A 100 19.05 -11.51 5.01
C ALA A 100 20.41 -11.42 4.30
N HIS A 101 20.66 -10.33 3.58
CA HIS A 101 21.92 -10.07 2.89
C HIS A 101 23.10 -10.01 3.86
N ALA A 102 22.95 -9.31 5.00
CA ALA A 102 23.99 -9.21 6.02
C ALA A 102 24.28 -10.55 6.73
N MET A 103 23.27 -11.42 6.85
CA MET A 103 23.40 -12.73 7.50
C MET A 103 23.90 -13.82 6.54
N THR A 104 23.67 -13.64 5.24
CA THR A 104 24.07 -14.60 4.20
C THR A 104 25.59 -14.58 4.02
N VAL A 105 26.18 -15.76 3.88
CA VAL A 105 27.63 -15.91 3.70
C VAL A 105 28.07 -15.23 2.40
N HIS A 106 29.21 -14.54 2.44
CA HIS A 106 29.73 -13.91 1.22
C HIS A 106 30.19 -14.98 0.22
N PRO A 107 29.80 -14.91 -1.08
CA PRO A 107 30.14 -15.93 -2.07
C PRO A 107 31.64 -16.26 -2.18
N ALA A 108 32.52 -15.27 -1.97
CA ALA A 108 33.97 -15.48 -1.97
C ALA A 108 34.46 -16.40 -0.83
N LEU A 109 33.80 -16.41 0.33
CA LEU A 109 34.14 -17.30 1.45
C LEU A 109 33.76 -18.74 1.14
N VAL A 110 32.60 -18.95 0.52
CA VAL A 110 32.17 -20.26 0.03
C VAL A 110 33.18 -20.79 -0.98
N ALA A 111 33.55 -19.98 -1.97
CA ALA A 111 34.53 -20.36 -2.99
C ALA A 111 35.92 -20.67 -2.39
N ALA A 112 36.38 -19.87 -1.41
CA ALA A 112 37.65 -20.08 -0.74
C ALA A 112 37.69 -21.42 0.02
N ASN A 113 36.62 -21.77 0.74
CA ASN A 113 36.50 -23.07 1.40
C ASN A 113 36.58 -24.23 0.39
N ARG A 114 35.87 -24.14 -0.74
CA ARG A 114 35.90 -25.18 -1.79
C ARG A 114 37.30 -25.32 -2.41
N ALA A 115 37.99 -24.21 -2.65
CA ALA A 115 39.37 -24.22 -3.16
C ALA A 115 40.34 -24.84 -2.15
N GLN A 116 40.22 -24.50 -0.86
CA GLN A 116 41.03 -25.08 0.21
C GLN A 116 40.81 -26.60 0.32
N LEU A 117 39.56 -27.06 0.25
CA LEU A 117 39.24 -28.49 0.25
C LEU A 117 39.95 -29.22 -0.89
N ALA A 118 39.91 -28.67 -2.11
CA ALA A 118 40.58 -29.26 -3.27
C ALA A 118 42.10 -29.39 -3.06
N VAL A 119 42.75 -28.37 -2.49
CA VAL A 119 44.18 -28.40 -2.16
C VAL A 119 44.50 -29.46 -1.10
N LEU A 120 43.70 -29.53 -0.03
CA LEU A 120 43.91 -30.50 1.05
C LEU A 120 43.77 -31.94 0.56
N ILE A 121 42.78 -32.22 -0.28
CA ILE A 121 42.58 -33.53 -0.92
C ILE A 121 43.76 -33.88 -1.81
N ALA A 122 44.20 -32.95 -2.68
CA ALA A 122 45.33 -33.18 -3.57
C ALA A 122 46.63 -33.46 -2.81
N ALA A 123 46.82 -32.88 -1.62
CA ALA A 123 47.96 -33.11 -0.75
C ALA A 123 47.80 -34.33 0.19
N ASN A 124 46.68 -35.05 0.19
CA ASN A 124 46.38 -36.10 1.17
C ASN A 124 46.95 -37.49 0.81
N LEU A 125 48.16 -37.56 0.25
CA LEU A 125 48.75 -38.82 -0.24
C LEU A 125 48.92 -39.88 0.87
N LEU A 126 49.23 -39.43 2.09
CA LEU A 126 49.46 -40.30 3.26
C LEU A 126 48.30 -40.27 4.27
N GLY A 127 47.16 -39.66 3.92
CA GLY A 127 46.01 -39.54 4.82
C GLY A 127 46.18 -38.54 5.97
N GLN A 128 47.32 -37.84 6.08
CA GLN A 128 47.63 -36.92 7.17
C GLN A 128 46.72 -35.68 7.20
N ASN A 129 46.17 -35.27 6.06
CA ASN A 129 45.28 -34.11 5.96
C ASN A 129 43.81 -34.45 6.27
N SER A 130 43.48 -35.71 6.56
CA SER A 130 42.08 -36.13 6.77
C SER A 130 41.36 -35.34 7.87
N PRO A 131 41.97 -34.98 9.02
CA PRO A 131 41.32 -34.11 10.00
C PRO A 131 41.06 -32.70 9.49
N ALA A 132 41.97 -32.13 8.69
CA ALA A 132 41.79 -30.80 8.09
C ALA A 132 40.70 -30.79 7.02
N ILE A 133 40.61 -31.85 6.20
CA ILE A 133 39.52 -32.06 5.24
C ILE A 133 38.16 -32.08 5.95
N ALA A 134 38.05 -32.89 7.02
CA ALA A 134 36.82 -32.97 7.81
C ALA A 134 36.43 -31.62 8.42
N ALA A 135 37.39 -30.85 8.91
CA ALA A 135 37.15 -29.50 9.43
C ALA A 135 36.67 -28.53 8.32
N THR A 136 37.27 -28.57 7.13
CA THR A 136 36.84 -27.74 5.99
C THR A 136 35.44 -28.12 5.51
N GLU A 137 35.09 -29.41 5.48
CA GLU A 137 33.73 -29.85 5.16
C GLU A 137 32.70 -29.45 6.24
N ALA A 138 33.08 -29.49 7.52
CA ALA A 138 32.22 -29.02 8.60
C ALA A 138 31.93 -27.52 8.49
N GLN A 139 32.95 -26.69 8.22
CA GLN A 139 32.77 -25.26 7.95
C GLN A 139 31.83 -25.00 6.77
N TYR A 140 31.92 -25.83 5.73
CA TYR A 140 30.97 -25.75 4.61
C TYR A 140 29.53 -26.08 5.03
N GLY A 141 29.36 -27.09 5.88
CA GLY A 141 28.06 -27.42 6.49
C GLY A 141 27.50 -26.26 7.33
N GLU A 142 28.33 -25.53 8.07
CA GLU A 142 27.94 -24.34 8.82
C GLU A 142 27.47 -23.21 7.89
N MET A 143 28.21 -22.94 6.82
CA MET A 143 27.81 -21.95 5.80
C MET A 143 26.46 -22.32 5.17
N TRP A 144 26.21 -23.61 4.93
CA TRP A 144 24.94 -24.09 4.40
C TRP A 144 23.80 -23.84 5.39
N ALA A 145 23.97 -24.22 6.65
CA ALA A 145 22.96 -23.99 7.67
C ALA A 145 22.66 -22.48 7.85
N GLN A 146 23.69 -21.64 7.84
CA GLN A 146 23.54 -20.18 7.99
C GLN A 146 22.76 -19.56 6.82
N ASP A 147 23.12 -19.89 5.58
CA ASP A 147 22.41 -19.40 4.39
C ASP A 147 20.95 -19.86 4.37
N ALA A 148 20.69 -21.10 4.76
CA ALA A 148 19.32 -21.60 4.87
C ALA A 148 18.53 -20.83 5.94
N ALA A 149 19.13 -20.58 7.11
CA ALA A 149 18.51 -19.80 8.17
C ALA A 149 18.22 -18.35 7.74
N ALA A 150 19.17 -17.70 7.06
CA ALA A 150 19.00 -16.36 6.51
C ALA A 150 17.81 -16.30 5.55
N MET A 151 17.69 -17.27 4.62
CA MET A 151 16.59 -17.32 3.67
C MET A 151 15.24 -17.64 4.30
N TYR A 152 15.18 -18.51 5.32
CA TYR A 152 13.92 -18.75 6.04
C TYR A 152 13.48 -17.52 6.84
N GLY A 153 14.41 -16.83 7.49
CA GLY A 153 14.14 -15.54 8.14
C GLY A 153 13.64 -14.50 7.15
N TYR A 154 14.26 -14.41 5.97
CA TYR A 154 13.85 -13.52 4.91
C TYR A 154 12.43 -13.78 4.43
N VAL A 155 12.06 -15.05 4.16
CA VAL A 155 10.70 -15.39 3.72
C VAL A 155 9.67 -15.10 4.80
N ALA A 156 9.96 -15.42 6.07
CA ALA A 156 9.05 -15.11 7.16
C ALA A 156 8.80 -13.60 7.26
N ALA A 157 9.86 -12.79 7.31
CA ALA A 157 9.75 -11.34 7.40
C ALA A 157 9.08 -10.71 6.17
N SER A 158 9.44 -11.17 4.96
CA SER A 158 8.85 -10.66 3.71
C SER A 158 7.38 -11.04 3.55
N SER A 159 6.98 -12.22 4.02
CA SER A 159 5.58 -12.64 3.98
C SER A 159 4.70 -11.75 4.87
N ALA A 160 5.19 -11.37 6.05
CA ALA A 160 4.52 -10.41 6.92
C ALA A 160 4.51 -9.01 6.28
N ALA A 161 5.64 -8.58 5.71
CA ALA A 161 5.78 -7.27 5.11
C ALA A 161 4.90 -7.08 3.86
N THR A 162 4.59 -8.14 3.13
CA THR A 162 3.78 -8.07 1.91
C THR A 162 2.27 -8.27 2.14
N SER A 163 1.84 -8.43 3.39
CA SER A 163 0.43 -8.56 3.75
C SER A 163 -0.25 -7.18 3.82
N LEU A 164 -0.72 -6.70 2.67
CA LEU A 164 -1.42 -5.42 2.53
C LEU A 164 -2.94 -5.58 2.50
N THR A 165 -3.64 -4.64 3.13
CA THR A 165 -5.09 -4.51 2.98
C THR A 165 -5.40 -3.93 1.59
N PRO A 166 -6.35 -4.51 0.83
CA PRO A 166 -6.77 -3.94 -0.44
C PRO A 166 -7.40 -2.55 -0.27
N PHE A 167 -7.15 -1.66 -1.22
CA PHE A 167 -7.81 -0.35 -1.29
C PHE A 167 -9.26 -0.49 -1.71
N THR A 168 -10.12 0.36 -1.15
CA THR A 168 -11.54 0.43 -1.54
C THR A 168 -11.78 1.60 -2.48
N PRO A 169 -12.69 1.48 -3.46
CA PRO A 169 -13.02 2.59 -4.35
C PRO A 169 -13.72 3.73 -3.59
N PRO A 170 -13.59 4.99 -4.06
CA PRO A 170 -14.23 6.13 -3.42
C PRO A 170 -15.76 6.01 -3.49
N PRO A 171 -16.49 6.45 -2.44
CA PRO A 171 -17.94 6.51 -2.48
C PRO A 171 -18.40 7.61 -3.46
N PRO A 172 -19.57 7.45 -4.10
CA PRO A 172 -20.13 8.49 -4.97
C PRO A 172 -20.53 9.72 -4.16
N THR A 173 -20.18 10.91 -4.65
CA THR A 173 -20.49 12.21 -4.02
C THR A 173 -21.82 12.81 -4.47
N ALA A 174 -22.46 12.24 -5.49
CA ALA A 174 -23.76 12.66 -5.99
C ALA A 174 -24.72 11.47 -6.10
N ASN A 175 -25.96 11.66 -5.67
CA ASN A 175 -27.03 10.69 -5.90
C ASN A 175 -27.65 10.95 -7.29
N PRO A 176 -27.47 10.06 -8.29
CA PRO A 176 -28.12 10.22 -9.60
C PRO A 176 -29.65 10.23 -9.51
N ALA A 177 -30.25 9.65 -8.47
CA ALA A 177 -31.70 9.69 -8.24
C ALA A 177 -32.23 11.05 -7.73
N GLY A 178 -31.35 12.00 -7.39
CA GLY A 178 -31.75 13.37 -7.04
C GLY A 178 -32.45 14.10 -8.19
N TRP A 179 -32.19 13.69 -9.44
CA TRP A 179 -32.84 14.23 -10.64
C TRP A 179 -34.29 13.73 -10.80
N SER A 180 -34.58 12.51 -10.35
CA SER A 180 -35.93 11.92 -10.34
C SER A 180 -36.78 12.39 -9.15
N ALA A 181 -36.16 12.94 -8.10
CA ALA A 181 -36.82 13.45 -6.91
C ALA A 181 -37.12 14.97 -6.98
N ARG A 182 -37.20 15.56 -8.18
CA ARG A 182 -37.65 16.94 -8.35
C ARG A 182 -39.11 17.03 -7.87
N PRO A 183 -39.44 17.76 -6.78
CA PRO A 183 -40.84 18.01 -6.48
C PRO A 183 -41.43 18.75 -7.67
N ARG A 184 -42.50 18.20 -8.22
CA ARG A 184 -43.27 18.77 -9.33
C ARG A 184 -43.78 20.16 -8.88
N GLN A 185 -43.02 21.21 -9.15
CA GLN A 185 -43.40 22.56 -8.70
C GLN A 185 -44.57 23.10 -9.54
N LEU A 186 -45.58 23.56 -8.79
CA LEU A 186 -46.63 24.53 -9.12
C LEU A 186 -47.65 24.13 -10.20
N THR A 187 -48.65 23.31 -9.81
CA THR A 187 -49.99 23.53 -10.36
C THR A 187 -50.52 24.86 -9.82
N LYS A 188 -50.53 25.87 -10.69
CA LYS A 188 -51.24 27.14 -10.51
C LYS A 188 -52.66 26.84 -9.96
N PRO A 189 -53.12 27.46 -8.86
CA PRO A 189 -54.50 27.26 -8.43
C PRO A 189 -55.45 27.72 -9.54
N PRO A 190 -56.58 27.02 -9.75
CA PRO A 190 -57.54 27.42 -10.77
C PRO A 190 -58.04 28.83 -10.49
N ALA A 191 -58.09 29.66 -11.53
CA ALA A 191 -58.67 31.00 -11.45
C ALA A 191 -60.14 30.88 -11.04
N THR A 192 -60.49 31.38 -9.86
CA THR A 192 -61.88 31.58 -9.45
C THR A 192 -62.50 32.61 -10.39
N ARG A 193 -63.29 32.14 -11.36
CA ARG A 193 -64.18 33.01 -12.15
C ARG A 193 -65.21 33.62 -11.20
N ARG A 194 -65.06 34.91 -10.94
CA ARG A 194 -66.10 35.75 -10.33
C ARG A 194 -67.25 35.87 -11.33
N PRO A 195 -68.51 35.54 -11.00
CA PRO A 195 -69.61 35.71 -11.93
C PRO A 195 -69.83 37.22 -12.17
N ALA A 196 -69.81 37.60 -13.45
CA ALA A 196 -70.22 38.91 -13.90
C ALA A 196 -71.75 38.94 -14.03
N THR A 197 -72.41 39.67 -13.14
CA THR A 197 -73.79 40.15 -13.36
C THR A 197 -73.72 41.66 -13.52
N SER A 198 -73.87 42.10 -14.78
CA SER A 198 -73.97 43.49 -15.22
C SER A 198 -75.44 43.87 -15.45
N PRO A 199 -75.75 45.18 -15.56
CA PRO A 199 -76.87 45.84 -14.88
C PRO A 199 -78.10 46.09 -15.78
N ARG A 200 -79.21 46.53 -15.15
CA ARG A 200 -80.37 47.32 -15.65
C ARG A 200 -81.41 47.36 -14.51
N CYS A 201 -82.22 48.37 -14.21
CA CYS A 201 -82.45 49.77 -14.59
C CYS A 201 -83.47 50.29 -13.53
N CYS A 202 -83.40 51.56 -13.09
CA CYS A 202 -84.56 52.26 -12.50
C CYS A 202 -85.56 52.63 -13.63
N PRO A 203 -86.86 52.91 -13.37
CA PRO A 203 -87.40 54.06 -12.60
C PRO A 203 -88.61 53.63 -11.69
N SER A 204 -89.30 54.44 -10.89
CA SER A 204 -89.61 55.88 -10.80
C SER A 204 -89.75 56.30 -9.33
#